data_AF-A0A319CEV8-F1
#
_entry.id   AF-A0A319CEV8-F1
#
_cell.length_a   1.000
_cell.length_b   1.000
_cell.length_c   1.000
_cell.angle_alpha   90.00
_cell.angle_beta   90.00
_cell.angle_gamma   90.00
#
_symmetry.space_group_name_H-M   'P 1'
#
loop_
_entity.id
_entity.type
_entity.pdbx_description
1 polymer ?
#
loop_
_entity_poly.entity_id
_entity_poly.type
_entity_poly.pdbx_seq_one_letter_code
_entity_poly.pdbx_strand_id
1 'polypeptide(L)'
;MMKVMLVACEPCRQRKRKCDRAYPSCALCHKTGRKCFYAVYRVTDPIHEKPKPNATVAVESHKKNPRDISPDSWEAVSDQLSLSWAIQSPTVPESYPIAYRWYMPKLIKHFYNGLGVAQIPVGAKCSAYKLQTVWLRSAMEDPCLFHATLFAGSSHFDISRGQKQSMITLYHYNELIKLVKKRLADPATALDDRTIASITPLALFANLGGDRASAEVHRTGLENMVMLRGGMHNLGLDGLISSLIHMNRIVSNIVFDLGASTVPQFQLMPPLSLEERILNMPTRPPGPDSFLCSIKALFQHVHQTKLQSMSSRRTDHWGQGTPTILTMPPPTTEDPIYQCCYLACKIFQTIVDGGASGCSFVEYLDALARSLRDALALTEEEVWLRHFPVPHTWACITGAAASSDSQIRTWFYFRQASTARILNIDGDYTFLDDLSSHFDWLRSLRRDALQRDEKAV
;
A
#
# COMPACT_ATOMS: atom_id res chain seq x y z
N MET A 1 0.01 31.92 -1.63
CA MET A 1 1.08 31.66 -2.64
C MET A 1 2.43 32.04 -2.03
N MET A 2 3.21 31.09 -1.50
CA MET A 2 4.56 31.35 -0.99
C MET A 2 5.58 31.34 -2.13
N LYS A 3 6.23 32.48 -2.39
CA LYS A 3 7.39 32.56 -3.29
C LYS A 3 8.64 32.11 -2.53
N VAL A 4 9.16 30.93 -2.88
CA VAL A 4 10.47 30.49 -2.39
C VAL A 4 11.56 31.19 -3.21
N MET A 5 12.22 32.20 -2.63
CA MET A 5 13.39 32.84 -3.25
C MET A 5 14.66 32.10 -2.86
N LEU A 6 15.50 31.76 -3.85
CA LEU A 6 16.84 31.21 -3.62
C LEU A 6 17.75 32.24 -2.96
N VAL A 7 18.17 31.98 -1.73
CA VAL A 7 19.13 32.80 -0.98
C VAL A 7 20.56 32.54 -1.51
N ALA A 8 21.47 33.51 -1.35
CA ALA A 8 22.90 33.33 -1.63
C ALA A 8 23.50 32.17 -0.79
N CYS A 9 24.50 31.45 -1.31
CA CYS A 9 25.15 30.37 -0.57
C CYS A 9 25.82 30.89 0.70
N GLU A 10 25.93 30.04 1.72
CA GLU A 10 26.40 30.43 3.05
C GLU A 10 27.82 31.01 3.05
N PRO A 11 28.80 30.44 2.30
CA PRO A 11 30.14 31.02 2.24
C PRO A 11 30.21 32.41 1.59
N CYS A 12 29.33 32.70 0.62
CA CYS A 12 29.22 34.02 0.01
C CYS A 12 28.48 34.99 0.92
N ARG A 13 27.43 34.52 1.61
CA ARG A 13 26.63 35.31 2.55
C ARG A 13 27.45 35.77 3.75
N GLN A 14 28.18 34.85 4.40
CA GLN A 14 29.06 35.17 5.54
C GLN A 14 30.13 36.19 5.18
N ARG A 15 30.62 36.15 3.93
CA ARG A 15 31.65 37.07 3.42
C ARG A 15 31.07 38.30 2.73
N LYS A 16 29.74 38.48 2.74
CA LYS A 16 29.02 39.58 2.08
C LYS A 16 29.45 39.78 0.61
N ARG A 17 29.67 38.67 -0.11
CA ARG A 17 30.03 38.66 -1.54
C ARG A 17 28.82 38.30 -2.40
N LYS A 18 28.76 38.83 -3.63
CA LYS A 18 27.72 38.53 -4.61
C LYS A 18 27.77 37.04 -4.99
N CYS A 19 26.63 36.36 -4.92
CA CYS A 19 26.46 34.94 -5.27
C CYS A 19 25.55 34.85 -6.51
N ASP A 20 26.00 34.14 -7.53
CA ASP A 20 25.24 33.84 -8.76
C ASP A 20 24.22 32.70 -8.56
N ARG A 21 24.28 32.03 -7.40
CA ARG A 21 23.34 30.98 -6.96
C ARG A 21 23.36 29.72 -7.81
N ALA A 22 24.44 29.49 -8.58
CA ALA A 22 24.62 28.26 -9.33
C ALA A 22 24.79 27.04 -8.40
N TYR A 23 24.29 25.88 -8.82
CA TYR A 23 24.30 24.61 -8.10
C TYR A 23 25.03 23.55 -8.93
N PRO A 24 25.90 22.70 -8.35
CA PRO A 24 26.15 22.45 -6.92
C PRO A 24 27.11 23.43 -6.23
N SER A 25 27.80 24.29 -6.99
CA SER A 25 28.69 25.32 -6.45
C SER A 25 28.50 26.62 -7.22
N CYS A 26 28.44 27.74 -6.49
CA CYS A 26 28.36 29.06 -7.09
C CYS A 26 29.71 29.40 -7.78
N ALA A 27 29.73 30.19 -8.85
CA ALA A 27 30.96 30.42 -9.62
C ALA A 27 32.09 31.00 -8.75
N LEU A 28 31.75 31.82 -7.75
CA LEU A 28 32.72 32.40 -6.83
C LEU A 28 33.33 31.35 -5.88
N CYS A 29 32.51 30.45 -5.33
CA CYS A 29 32.99 29.36 -4.48
C CYS A 29 33.81 28.35 -5.27
N HIS A 30 33.40 28.04 -6.50
CA HIS A 30 34.16 27.19 -7.42
C HIS A 30 35.53 27.80 -7.74
N LYS A 31 35.56 29.06 -8.16
CA LYS A 31 36.82 29.77 -8.50
C LYS A 31 37.77 29.92 -7.32
N THR A 32 37.24 30.02 -6.09
CA THR A 32 38.05 30.18 -4.88
C THR A 32 38.35 28.86 -4.17
N GLY A 33 37.97 27.72 -4.75
CA GLY A 33 38.24 26.39 -4.18
C GLY A 33 37.51 26.11 -2.86
N ARG A 34 36.40 26.80 -2.59
CA ARG A 34 35.67 26.71 -1.31
C ARG A 34 34.46 25.79 -1.41
N LYS A 35 34.20 25.03 -0.34
CA LYS A 35 33.01 24.19 -0.22
C LYS A 35 31.74 25.06 -0.19
N CYS A 36 30.98 25.03 -1.28
CA CYS A 36 29.72 25.76 -1.43
C CYS A 36 28.57 24.98 -0.80
N PHE A 37 27.73 25.64 0.00
CA PHE A 37 26.50 25.06 0.51
C PHE A 37 25.45 26.15 0.75
N TYR A 38 24.18 25.78 0.66
CA TYR A 38 23.04 26.66 0.89
C TYR A 38 22.32 26.18 2.15
N ALA A 39 22.20 27.03 3.15
CA ALA A 39 21.42 26.73 4.35
C ALA A 39 19.94 27.07 4.11
N VAL A 40 19.05 26.24 4.63
CA VAL A 40 17.59 26.40 4.51
C VAL A 40 17.14 27.37 5.59
N TYR A 41 16.92 28.64 5.25
CA TYR A 41 16.36 29.62 6.17
C TYR A 41 14.85 29.76 5.95
N ARG A 42 14.06 29.56 7.02
CA ARG A 42 12.71 30.12 7.13
C ARG A 42 12.87 31.60 7.44
N VAL A 43 12.33 32.48 6.60
CA VAL A 43 12.31 33.93 6.86
C VAL A 43 10.94 34.28 7.42
N THR A 44 10.87 34.67 8.69
CA THR A 44 9.74 35.43 9.25
C THR A 44 10.14 36.90 9.22
N ASP A 45 9.36 37.74 8.56
CA ASP A 45 9.60 39.20 8.53
C ASP A 45 9.50 39.78 9.96
N PRO A 46 10.34 40.78 10.34
CA PRO A 46 10.18 41.47 11.61
C PRO A 46 9.14 42.58 11.48
N ILE A 47 8.06 42.48 12.27
CA ILE A 47 7.15 43.60 12.52
C ILE A 47 7.87 44.61 13.42
N HIS A 48 7.76 45.88 13.02
CA HIS A 48 8.26 47.07 13.68
C HIS A 48 7.75 47.17 15.15
N GLU A 49 8.64 47.15 16.14
CA GLU A 49 8.29 47.49 17.54
C GLU A 49 8.53 48.98 17.83
N LYS A 50 7.51 49.64 18.40
CA LYS A 50 7.66 50.88 19.17
C LYS A 50 7.75 50.55 20.68
N PRO A 51 8.42 51.37 21.50
CA PRO A 51 8.93 50.95 22.81
C PRO A 51 7.96 51.20 23.99
N LYS A 52 7.96 50.23 24.94
CA LYS A 52 7.91 50.28 26.44
C LYS A 52 6.89 51.23 27.15
N PRO A 53 6.36 50.94 28.37
CA PRO A 53 7.17 50.53 29.53
C PRO A 53 6.55 49.61 30.63
N ASN A 54 7.48 49.00 31.39
CA ASN A 54 7.49 48.55 32.80
C ASN A 54 6.18 48.14 33.53
N ALA A 55 6.13 46.87 33.98
CA ALA A 55 5.83 46.52 35.38
C ALA A 55 6.16 45.04 35.72
N THR A 56 6.83 44.91 36.86
CA THR A 56 7.02 43.80 37.82
C THR A 56 6.28 42.46 37.66
N VAL A 57 7.09 41.40 37.75
CA VAL A 57 6.95 40.12 38.49
C VAL A 57 5.53 39.73 38.95
N ALA A 58 4.99 38.68 38.35
CA ALA A 58 4.15 37.69 39.03
C ALA A 58 4.31 36.33 38.33
N VAL A 59 4.60 35.31 39.13
CA VAL A 59 4.64 33.91 38.75
C VAL A 59 3.20 33.42 38.67
N GLU A 60 2.69 33.17 37.46
CA GLU A 60 1.40 32.49 37.28
C GLU A 60 1.48 31.36 36.25
N SER A 61 1.07 30.20 36.75
CA SER A 61 0.94 28.91 36.10
C SER A 61 -0.29 28.89 35.19
N HIS A 62 -0.14 29.33 33.94
CA HIS A 62 -1.21 29.19 32.95
C HIS A 62 -1.10 27.89 32.15
N LYS A 63 -1.97 26.94 32.52
CA LYS A 63 -2.44 25.82 31.69
C LYS A 63 -2.85 26.34 30.31
N LYS A 64 -2.14 25.93 29.24
CA LYS A 64 -2.62 26.17 27.87
C LYS A 64 -3.75 25.20 27.55
N ASN A 65 -4.87 25.78 27.13
CA ASN A 65 -6.07 25.09 26.68
C ASN A 65 -5.82 24.47 25.28
N PRO A 66 -6.37 23.28 24.92
CA PRO A 66 -5.95 22.51 23.74
C PRO A 66 -6.44 23.02 22.37
N ARG A 67 -6.94 24.25 22.24
CA ARG A 67 -7.77 24.65 21.07
C ARG A 67 -7.11 25.55 20.02
N ASP A 68 -5.81 25.83 20.08
CA ASP A 68 -5.10 26.58 19.03
C ASP A 68 -3.99 25.76 18.37
N ILE A 69 -4.35 24.64 17.75
CA ILE A 69 -3.45 23.86 16.89
C ILE A 69 -3.82 24.16 15.44
N SER A 70 -3.03 25.01 14.77
CA SER A 70 -3.10 25.21 13.32
C SER A 70 -2.78 23.89 12.59
N PRO A 71 -3.40 23.57 11.43
CA PRO A 71 -3.11 22.35 10.66
C PRO A 71 -1.61 22.09 10.40
N ASP A 72 -0.82 23.15 10.20
CA ASP A 72 0.64 23.09 10.02
C ASP A 72 1.40 22.54 11.26
N SER A 73 0.79 22.63 12.44
CA SER A 73 1.33 22.11 13.69
C SER A 73 1.12 20.60 13.83
N TRP A 74 0.06 20.02 13.25
CA TRP A 74 -0.13 18.57 13.27
C TRP A 74 0.83 17.87 12.32
N GLU A 75 1.10 18.47 11.15
CA GLU A 75 2.10 17.98 10.21
C GLU A 75 3.52 18.07 10.78
N ALA A 76 3.86 19.16 11.49
CA ALA A 76 5.15 19.30 12.17
C ALA A 76 5.32 18.34 13.36
N VAL A 77 4.23 18.07 14.09
CA VAL A 77 4.21 17.11 15.21
C VAL A 77 4.23 15.66 14.71
N SER A 78 3.55 15.35 13.60
CA SER A 78 3.64 14.06 12.89
C SER A 78 5.02 13.85 12.28
N ASP A 79 5.66 14.90 11.76
CA ASP A 79 7.03 14.89 11.26
C ASP A 79 8.04 14.70 12.40
N GLN A 80 7.79 15.28 13.57
CA GLN A 80 8.60 15.02 14.76
C GLN A 80 8.34 13.63 15.34
N LEU A 81 7.12 13.11 15.34
CA LEU A 81 6.75 11.82 15.90
C LEU A 81 7.17 10.64 15.02
N SER A 82 7.07 10.76 13.70
CA SER A 82 7.54 9.73 12.75
C SER A 82 9.07 9.64 12.73
N LEU A 83 9.74 10.80 12.81
CA LEU A 83 11.19 10.88 12.94
C LEU A 83 11.63 10.47 14.35
N SER A 84 10.90 10.84 15.42
CA SER A 84 11.21 10.44 16.79
C SER A 84 10.91 8.98 17.05
N TRP A 85 9.89 8.35 16.47
CA TRP A 85 9.68 6.90 16.54
C TRP A 85 10.81 6.13 15.82
N ALA A 86 11.22 6.63 14.65
CA ALA A 86 12.33 6.05 13.89
C ALA A 86 13.69 6.29 14.57
N ILE A 87 13.81 7.29 15.46
CA ILE A 87 15.02 7.70 16.19
C ILE A 87 15.01 7.26 17.68
N GLN A 88 13.85 7.01 18.29
CA GLN A 88 13.67 6.62 19.70
C GLN A 88 13.57 5.10 19.88
N SER A 89 14.07 4.31 18.92
CA SER A 89 14.56 2.98 19.29
C SER A 89 15.93 3.19 19.97
N PRO A 90 16.18 2.63 21.18
CA PRO A 90 17.42 2.88 21.94
C PRO A 90 18.73 2.43 21.25
N THR A 91 18.69 2.00 19.99
CA THR A 91 19.78 1.37 19.25
C THR A 91 19.88 1.83 17.78
N VAL A 92 19.44 3.05 17.43
CA VAL A 92 19.71 3.56 16.07
C VAL A 92 21.21 3.89 15.96
N PRO A 93 21.97 3.31 15.02
CA PRO A 93 23.39 3.60 14.87
C PRO A 93 23.62 5.10 14.61
N GLU A 94 24.73 5.65 15.11
CA GLU A 94 25.11 7.07 14.92
C GLU A 94 25.29 7.46 13.44
N SER A 95 25.29 6.49 12.51
CA SER A 95 25.46 6.70 11.08
C SER A 95 24.66 5.69 10.25
N TYR A 96 24.31 6.07 9.01
CA TYR A 96 23.69 5.14 8.06
C TYR A 96 24.69 4.06 7.61
N PRO A 97 24.22 2.86 7.21
CA PRO A 97 25.07 1.77 6.74
C PRO A 97 25.71 2.05 5.37
N ILE A 98 25.42 3.21 4.77
CA ILE A 98 26.03 3.71 3.55
C ILE A 98 26.34 5.20 3.70
N ALA A 99 27.20 5.72 2.82
CA ALA A 99 27.55 7.14 2.80
C ALA A 99 26.31 8.04 2.70
N TYR A 100 26.16 8.96 3.65
CA TYR A 100 25.02 9.86 3.75
C TYR A 100 24.81 10.66 2.46
N ARG A 101 23.54 10.79 2.06
CA ARG A 101 23.10 11.73 1.02
C ARG A 101 21.89 12.51 1.51
N TRP A 102 21.84 13.79 1.15
CA TRP A 102 20.87 14.77 1.67
C TRP A 102 19.39 14.38 1.51
N TYR A 103 19.07 13.55 0.51
CA TYR A 103 17.70 13.12 0.23
C TYR A 103 17.27 11.87 1.02
N MET A 104 18.20 11.12 1.64
CA MET A 104 17.90 9.83 2.29
C MET A 104 16.82 9.92 3.37
N PRO A 105 16.80 10.92 4.28
CA PRO A 105 15.74 11.02 5.27
C PRO A 105 14.34 11.16 4.66
N LYS A 106 14.23 11.88 3.53
CA LYS A 106 12.96 12.01 2.81
C LYS A 106 12.53 10.68 2.18
N LEU A 107 13.47 9.90 1.65
CA LEU A 107 13.14 8.58 1.10
C LEU A 107 12.70 7.60 2.19
N ILE A 108 13.30 7.62 3.37
CA ILE A 108 12.86 6.83 4.53
C ILE A 108 11.43 7.23 4.93
N LYS A 109 11.14 8.53 4.97
CA LYS A 109 9.77 9.03 5.20
C LYS A 109 8.80 8.54 4.12
N HIS A 110 9.19 8.55 2.84
CA HIS A 110 8.34 8.04 1.76
C HIS A 110 8.16 6.52 1.80
N PHE A 111 9.15 5.77 2.26
CA PHE A 111 9.01 4.34 2.54
C PHE A 111 7.94 4.11 3.62
N TYR A 112 8.03 4.83 4.74
CA TYR A 112 7.05 4.77 5.83
C TYR A 112 5.65 5.18 5.36
N ASN A 113 5.53 6.28 4.62
CA ASN A 113 4.26 6.76 4.10
C ASN A 113 3.64 5.78 3.09
N GLY A 114 4.45 5.09 2.28
CA GLY A 114 3.99 4.05 1.37
C GLY A 114 3.38 2.82 2.06
N LEU A 115 3.52 2.71 3.38
CA LEU A 115 2.83 1.70 4.18
C LEU A 115 1.34 2.05 4.41
N GLY A 116 0.94 3.32 4.25
CA GLY A 116 -0.47 3.74 4.39
C GLY A 116 -1.08 3.53 5.78
N VAL A 117 -0.24 3.33 6.81
CA VAL A 117 -0.67 3.04 8.19
C VAL A 117 -0.15 4.06 9.21
N ALA A 118 0.38 5.18 8.74
CA ALA A 118 1.03 6.19 9.57
C ALA A 118 0.13 6.77 10.68
N GLN A 119 -1.20 6.80 10.47
CA GLN A 119 -2.17 7.48 11.33
C GLN A 119 -3.06 6.51 12.13
N ILE A 120 -2.72 5.22 12.15
CA ILE A 120 -3.58 4.18 12.70
C ILE A 120 -2.80 3.34 13.72
N PRO A 121 -3.38 3.04 14.89
CA PRO A 121 -2.79 2.08 15.81
C PRO A 121 -2.65 0.71 15.14
N VAL A 122 -1.44 0.20 15.03
CA VAL A 122 -1.15 -1.11 14.45
C VAL A 122 -0.70 -2.09 15.54
N GLY A 123 -1.21 -3.33 15.48
CA GLY A 123 -0.84 -4.37 16.43
C GLY A 123 0.58 -4.87 16.19
N ALA A 124 1.33 -5.19 17.25
CA ALA A 124 2.73 -5.60 17.16
C ALA A 124 2.98 -6.85 16.27
N LYS A 125 1.95 -7.70 16.12
CA LYS A 125 2.02 -8.93 15.32
C LYS A 125 1.65 -8.73 13.84
N CYS A 126 1.22 -7.53 13.43
CA CYS A 126 0.86 -7.32 12.03
C CYS A 126 2.07 -6.93 11.19
N SER A 127 2.05 -7.30 9.91
CA SER A 127 3.15 -6.96 8.99
C SER A 127 3.38 -5.45 8.84
N ALA A 128 2.35 -4.62 9.00
CA ALA A 128 2.49 -3.16 9.00
C ALA A 128 3.44 -2.67 10.11
N TYR A 129 3.28 -3.16 11.34
CA TYR A 129 4.15 -2.82 12.47
C TYR A 129 5.59 -3.29 12.23
N LYS A 130 5.75 -4.49 11.67
CA LYS A 130 7.08 -5.08 11.41
C LYS A 130 7.86 -4.37 10.32
N LEU A 131 7.18 -3.87 9.29
CA LEU A 131 7.79 -2.99 8.28
C LEU A 131 8.32 -1.69 8.90
N GLN A 132 7.64 -1.16 9.92
CA GLN A 132 8.06 0.07 10.59
C GLN A 132 9.15 -0.16 11.65
N THR A 133 9.29 -1.38 12.16
CA THR A 133 10.22 -1.71 13.27
C THR A 133 11.32 -2.66 12.82
N VAL A 134 11.01 -3.95 12.67
CA VAL A 134 11.95 -5.03 12.38
C VAL A 134 12.70 -4.78 11.06
N TRP A 135 11.97 -4.40 10.00
CA TRP A 135 12.58 -4.06 8.72
C TRP A 135 13.52 -2.86 8.84
N LEU A 136 13.05 -1.72 9.41
CA LEU A 136 13.87 -0.52 9.49
C LEU A 136 15.11 -0.72 10.36
N ARG A 137 15.00 -1.43 11.49
CA ARG A 137 16.17 -1.78 12.31
C ARG A 137 17.18 -2.59 11.50
N SER A 138 16.72 -3.63 10.82
CA SER A 138 17.58 -4.48 9.99
C SER A 138 18.19 -3.72 8.82
N ALA A 139 17.45 -2.78 8.24
CA ALA A 139 17.93 -1.92 7.18
C ALA A 139 19.01 -0.95 7.67
N MET A 140 18.93 -0.45 8.90
CA MET A 140 19.94 0.45 9.47
C MET A 140 21.28 -0.25 9.77
N GLU A 141 21.30 -1.58 9.81
CA GLU A 141 22.50 -2.40 10.04
C GLU A 141 23.11 -2.93 8.73
N ASP A 142 22.41 -2.83 7.60
CA ASP A 142 22.73 -3.58 6.40
C ASP A 142 22.69 -2.73 5.12
N PRO A 143 23.82 -2.54 4.42
CA PRO A 143 23.88 -1.69 3.23
C PRO A 143 22.92 -2.11 2.10
N CYS A 144 22.71 -3.41 1.90
CA CYS A 144 21.86 -3.93 0.83
C CYS A 144 20.38 -3.67 1.12
N LEU A 145 19.93 -4.01 2.33
CA LEU A 145 18.56 -3.78 2.76
C LEU A 145 18.25 -2.28 2.92
N PHE A 146 19.25 -1.47 3.29
CA PHE A 146 19.11 -0.03 3.28
C PHE A 146 18.93 0.53 1.87
N HIS A 147 19.70 0.07 0.90
CA HIS A 147 19.50 0.44 -0.51
C HIS A 147 18.12 0.01 -1.03
N ALA A 148 17.63 -1.18 -0.65
CA ALA A 148 16.27 -1.62 -0.94
C ALA A 148 15.20 -0.69 -0.33
N THR A 149 15.42 -0.24 0.90
CA THR A 149 14.52 0.71 1.58
C THR A 149 14.48 2.07 0.87
N LEU A 150 15.64 2.61 0.49
CA LEU A 150 15.72 3.88 -0.24
C LEU A 150 15.14 3.77 -1.65
N PHE A 151 15.38 2.66 -2.34
CA PHE A 151 14.77 2.36 -3.64
C PHE A 151 13.23 2.32 -3.53
N ALA A 152 12.70 1.63 -2.52
CA ALA A 152 11.27 1.55 -2.28
C ALA A 152 10.65 2.92 -1.97
N GLY A 153 11.27 3.69 -1.08
CA GLY A 153 10.83 5.05 -0.76
C GLY A 153 10.86 6.00 -1.95
N SER A 154 11.91 5.93 -2.78
CA SER A 154 12.03 6.75 -3.99
C SER A 154 11.02 6.34 -5.06
N SER A 155 10.81 5.04 -5.25
CA SER A 155 9.83 4.53 -6.23
C SER A 155 8.40 4.90 -5.84
N HIS A 156 8.05 4.80 -4.55
CA HIS A 156 6.77 5.28 -4.05
C HIS A 156 6.59 6.80 -4.29
N PHE A 157 7.63 7.59 -4.05
CA PHE A 157 7.59 9.03 -4.33
C PHE A 157 7.37 9.35 -5.82
N ASP A 158 8.05 8.64 -6.73
CA ASP A 158 7.87 8.82 -8.17
C ASP A 158 6.44 8.45 -8.60
N ILE A 159 5.93 7.29 -8.15
CA ILE A 159 4.58 6.79 -8.49
C ILE A 159 3.49 7.72 -7.98
N SER A 160 3.57 8.20 -6.74
CA SER A 160 2.58 9.11 -6.16
C SER A 160 2.45 10.44 -6.92
N ARG A 161 3.45 10.79 -7.75
CA ARG A 161 3.43 11.96 -8.63
C ARG A 161 3.13 11.64 -10.08
N GLY A 162 2.81 10.37 -10.40
CA GLY A 162 2.65 9.90 -11.77
C GLY A 162 3.91 10.02 -12.62
N GLN A 163 5.10 9.98 -11.99
CA GLN A 163 6.39 10.16 -12.65
C GLN A 163 7.06 8.81 -12.93
N LYS A 164 7.86 8.78 -14.00
CA LYS A 164 8.80 7.69 -14.24
C LYS A 164 9.90 7.68 -13.17
N GLN A 165 10.61 6.56 -13.07
CA GLN A 165 11.72 6.42 -12.13
C GLN A 165 12.76 7.54 -12.29
N SER A 166 13.04 8.22 -11.19
CA SER A 166 14.04 9.29 -11.14
C SER A 166 15.48 8.74 -11.15
N MET A 167 16.46 9.61 -11.39
CA MET A 167 17.87 9.24 -11.27
C MET A 167 18.24 8.75 -9.86
N ILE A 168 17.54 9.22 -8.82
CA ILE A 168 17.74 8.77 -7.44
C ILE A 168 17.22 7.34 -7.28
N THR A 169 16.04 7.05 -7.83
CA THR A 169 15.46 5.71 -7.88
C THR A 169 16.38 4.74 -8.61
N LEU A 170 16.84 5.10 -9.81
CA LEU A 170 17.76 4.29 -10.61
C LEU A 170 19.12 4.08 -9.91
N TYR A 171 19.65 5.09 -9.22
CA TYR A 171 20.87 4.95 -8.43
C TYR A 171 20.72 3.87 -7.36
N HIS A 172 19.67 3.95 -6.54
CA HIS A 172 19.46 2.97 -5.47
C HIS A 172 19.08 1.58 -5.98
N TYR A 173 18.32 1.51 -7.07
CA TYR A 173 18.06 0.26 -7.78
C TYR A 173 19.37 -0.41 -8.25
N ASN A 174 20.26 0.34 -8.90
CA ASN A 174 21.51 -0.21 -9.43
C ASN A 174 22.46 -0.66 -8.32
N GLU A 175 22.61 0.12 -7.24
CA GLU A 175 23.44 -0.29 -6.10
C GLU A 175 22.86 -1.52 -5.39
N LEU A 176 21.53 -1.60 -5.26
CA LEU A 176 20.85 -2.78 -4.74
C LEU A 176 21.13 -4.03 -5.60
N ILE A 177 20.96 -3.94 -6.92
CA ILE A 177 21.21 -5.08 -7.83
C ILE A 177 22.68 -5.53 -7.76
N LYS A 178 23.64 -4.59 -7.68
CA LYS A 178 25.06 -4.92 -7.51
C LYS A 178 25.32 -5.69 -6.22
N LEU A 179 24.76 -5.22 -5.10
CA LEU A 179 24.94 -5.85 -3.79
C LEU A 179 24.27 -7.22 -3.72
N VAL A 180 23.04 -7.35 -4.24
CA VAL A 180 22.36 -8.64 -4.34
C VAL A 180 23.19 -9.62 -5.16
N LYS A 181 23.66 -9.24 -6.35
CA LYS A 181 24.54 -10.11 -7.17
C LYS A 181 25.79 -10.55 -6.44
N LYS A 182 26.44 -9.64 -5.70
CA LYS A 182 27.61 -9.97 -4.88
C LYS A 182 27.28 -10.99 -3.79
N ARG A 183 26.13 -10.84 -3.11
CA ARG A 183 25.71 -11.78 -2.06
C ARG A 183 25.34 -13.14 -2.61
N LEU A 184 24.66 -13.19 -3.76
CA LEU A 184 24.30 -14.45 -4.40
C LEU A 184 25.51 -15.25 -4.90
N ALA A 185 26.66 -14.60 -5.10
CA ALA A 185 27.90 -15.28 -5.46
C ALA A 185 28.59 -15.98 -4.27
N ASP A 186 28.19 -15.69 -3.04
CA ASP A 186 28.75 -16.28 -1.82
C ASP A 186 27.68 -17.09 -1.07
N PRO A 187 27.80 -18.44 -0.98
CA PRO A 187 26.85 -19.28 -0.28
C PRO A 187 26.56 -18.85 1.17
N ALA A 188 27.51 -18.21 1.86
CA ALA A 188 27.32 -17.75 3.23
C ALA A 188 26.36 -16.56 3.34
N THR A 189 26.21 -15.76 2.27
CA THR A 189 25.37 -14.54 2.27
C THR A 189 24.17 -14.62 1.33
N ALA A 190 24.17 -15.61 0.42
CA ALA A 190 23.12 -15.81 -0.58
C ALA A 190 21.74 -16.06 0.04
N LEU A 191 21.70 -16.80 1.15
CA LEU A 191 20.47 -17.17 1.87
C LEU A 191 20.25 -16.37 3.16
N ASP A 192 21.01 -15.29 3.38
CA ASP A 192 20.79 -14.39 4.52
C ASP A 192 19.42 -13.70 4.40
N ASP A 193 18.74 -13.54 5.53
CA ASP A 193 17.38 -12.98 5.56
C ASP A 193 17.33 -11.54 5.03
N ARG A 194 18.39 -10.74 5.21
CA ARG A 194 18.46 -9.38 4.66
C ARG A 194 18.67 -9.41 3.15
N THR A 195 19.33 -10.44 2.59
CA THR A 195 19.43 -10.66 1.14
C THR A 195 18.06 -10.97 0.55
N ILE A 196 17.34 -11.93 1.13
CA ILE A 196 16.00 -12.32 0.66
C ILE A 196 15.04 -11.13 0.78
N ALA A 197 15.04 -10.44 1.93
CA ALA A 197 14.23 -9.25 2.16
C ALA A 197 14.49 -8.15 1.12
N SER A 198 15.76 -7.90 0.77
CA SER A 198 16.18 -6.86 -0.19
C SER A 198 15.62 -7.08 -1.61
N ILE A 199 15.26 -8.31 -1.97
CA ILE A 199 14.70 -8.63 -3.29
C ILE A 199 13.19 -8.37 -3.32
N THR A 200 12.50 -8.36 -2.17
CA THR A 200 11.03 -8.19 -2.14
C THR A 200 10.55 -6.85 -2.72
N PRO A 201 11.22 -5.69 -2.51
CA PRO A 201 10.82 -4.45 -3.18
C PRO A 201 11.09 -4.48 -4.69
N LEU A 202 12.12 -5.20 -5.17
CA LEU A 202 12.39 -5.33 -6.60
C LEU A 202 11.20 -6.01 -7.31
N ALA A 203 10.72 -7.12 -6.74
CA ALA A 203 9.52 -7.81 -7.26
C ALA A 203 8.28 -6.91 -7.22
N LEU A 204 8.04 -6.23 -6.08
CA LEU A 204 6.88 -5.35 -5.91
C LEU A 204 6.85 -4.21 -6.95
N PHE A 205 7.98 -3.52 -7.13
CA PHE A 205 8.03 -2.38 -8.04
C PHE A 205 8.12 -2.79 -9.51
N ALA A 206 8.59 -4.00 -9.83
CA ALA A 206 8.45 -4.57 -11.17
C ALA A 206 6.98 -4.87 -11.51
N ASN A 207 6.21 -5.44 -10.56
CA ASN A 207 4.76 -5.59 -10.71
C ASN A 207 4.08 -4.25 -10.97
N LEU A 208 4.38 -3.24 -10.14
CA LEU A 208 3.83 -1.89 -10.25
C LEU A 208 4.15 -1.20 -11.58
N GLY A 209 5.36 -1.43 -12.09
CA GLY A 209 5.79 -0.89 -13.38
C GLY A 209 5.19 -1.63 -14.57
N GLY A 210 4.46 -2.73 -14.37
CA GLY A 210 3.99 -3.60 -15.44
C GLY A 210 5.11 -4.39 -16.12
N ASP A 211 6.31 -4.45 -15.53
CA ASP A 211 7.44 -5.20 -16.04
C ASP A 211 7.35 -6.66 -15.61
N ARG A 212 6.53 -7.42 -16.37
CA ARG A 212 6.28 -8.85 -16.11
C ARG A 212 7.56 -9.68 -16.13
N ALA A 213 8.50 -9.36 -17.02
CA ALA A 213 9.73 -10.14 -17.16
C ALA A 213 10.61 -9.98 -15.92
N SER A 214 10.85 -8.75 -15.46
CA SER A 214 11.61 -8.51 -14.23
C SER A 214 10.89 -9.04 -13.00
N ALA A 215 9.57 -8.87 -12.92
CA ALA A 215 8.76 -9.40 -11.82
C ALA A 215 8.89 -10.92 -11.70
N GLU A 216 8.83 -11.63 -12.83
CA GLU A 216 9.01 -13.08 -12.87
C GLU A 216 10.40 -13.50 -12.41
N VAL A 217 11.46 -12.87 -12.93
CA VAL A 217 12.84 -13.15 -12.49
C VAL A 217 13.00 -12.99 -10.97
N HIS A 218 12.47 -11.91 -10.40
CA HIS A 218 12.54 -11.68 -8.95
C HIS A 218 11.69 -12.69 -8.17
N ARG A 219 10.49 -13.04 -8.65
CA ARG A 219 9.59 -14.02 -8.04
C ARG A 219 10.21 -15.42 -8.02
N THR A 220 10.68 -15.91 -9.17
CA THR A 220 11.35 -17.21 -9.28
C THR A 220 12.60 -17.28 -8.40
N GLY A 221 13.39 -16.18 -8.37
CA GLY A 221 14.55 -16.07 -7.50
C GLY A 221 14.19 -16.20 -6.02
N LEU A 222 13.15 -15.49 -5.57
CA LEU A 222 12.62 -15.59 -4.20
C LEU A 222 12.13 -17.01 -3.88
N GLU A 223 11.36 -17.63 -4.78
CA GLU A 223 10.84 -18.99 -4.59
C GLU A 223 11.97 -20.02 -4.43
N ASN A 224 13.02 -19.91 -5.25
CA ASN A 224 14.21 -20.76 -5.11
C ASN A 224 14.89 -20.57 -3.74
N MET A 225 15.03 -19.33 -3.27
CA MET A 225 15.62 -19.07 -1.94
C MET A 225 14.76 -19.62 -0.81
N VAL A 226 13.42 -19.52 -0.93
CA VAL A 226 12.47 -20.11 0.02
C VAL A 226 12.63 -21.63 0.07
N MET A 227 12.70 -22.29 -1.09
CA MET A 227 12.92 -23.74 -1.16
C MET A 227 14.24 -24.15 -0.52
N LEU A 228 15.33 -23.43 -0.80
CA LEU A 228 16.65 -23.68 -0.22
C LEU A 228 16.72 -23.45 1.29
N ARG A 229 15.90 -22.54 1.83
CA ARG A 229 15.70 -22.35 3.28
C ARG A 229 14.80 -23.41 3.92
N GLY A 230 14.25 -24.34 3.15
CA GLY A 230 13.34 -25.38 3.65
C GLY A 230 11.90 -24.92 3.84
N GLY A 231 11.49 -23.81 3.23
CA GLY A 231 10.12 -23.32 3.22
C GLY A 231 9.90 -21.97 3.93
N MET A 232 8.69 -21.43 3.78
CA MET A 232 8.31 -20.10 4.25
C MET A 232 8.42 -19.92 5.77
N HIS A 233 8.33 -20.99 6.55
CA HIS A 233 8.42 -20.94 8.02
C HIS A 233 9.86 -20.76 8.54
N ASN A 234 10.87 -20.97 7.68
CA ASN A 234 12.28 -20.84 8.03
C ASN A 234 12.89 -19.49 7.63
N LEU A 235 12.06 -18.52 7.23
CA LEU A 235 12.50 -17.17 6.90
C LEU A 235 12.45 -16.28 8.15
N GLY A 236 13.42 -15.38 8.26
CA GLY A 236 13.59 -14.51 9.42
C GLY A 236 12.79 -13.21 9.37
N LEU A 237 13.29 -12.22 10.11
CA LEU A 237 12.63 -10.94 10.39
C LEU A 237 11.23 -11.12 10.97
N ASP A 238 11.13 -12.05 11.93
CA ASP A 238 9.91 -12.41 12.63
C ASP A 238 8.76 -12.80 11.66
N GLY A 239 9.04 -13.50 10.56
CA GLY A 239 8.00 -13.89 9.58
C GLY A 239 7.55 -12.78 8.62
N LEU A 240 8.17 -11.59 8.71
CA LEU A 240 7.89 -10.50 7.78
C LEU A 240 8.28 -10.86 6.33
N ILE A 241 9.40 -11.56 6.13
CA ILE A 241 9.86 -11.93 4.78
C ILE A 241 8.80 -12.80 4.09
N SER A 242 8.29 -13.80 4.79
CA SER A 242 7.24 -14.70 4.30
C SER A 242 5.98 -13.92 3.93
N SER A 243 5.58 -12.97 4.77
CA SER A 243 4.45 -12.07 4.49
C SER A 243 4.65 -11.26 3.22
N LEU A 244 5.84 -10.67 3.02
CA LEU A 244 6.15 -9.85 1.84
C LEU A 244 6.21 -10.67 0.55
N ILE A 245 6.81 -11.87 0.60
CA ILE A 245 6.83 -12.79 -0.54
C ILE A 245 5.40 -13.20 -0.91
N HIS A 246 4.57 -13.53 0.08
CA HIS A 246 3.18 -13.91 -0.15
C HIS A 246 2.38 -12.75 -0.77
N MET A 247 2.48 -11.54 -0.19
CA MET A 247 1.86 -10.34 -0.76
C MET A 247 2.33 -10.09 -2.20
N ASN A 248 3.63 -10.19 -2.49
CA ASN A 248 4.14 -10.04 -3.85
C ASN A 248 3.56 -11.07 -4.84
N ARG A 249 3.37 -12.32 -4.41
CA ARG A 249 2.72 -13.36 -5.23
C ARG A 249 1.28 -12.95 -5.58
N ILE A 250 0.52 -12.47 -4.59
CA ILE A 250 -0.85 -11.98 -4.77
C ILE A 250 -0.88 -10.80 -5.75
N VAL A 251 0.01 -9.81 -5.58
CA VAL A 251 0.11 -8.67 -6.51
C VAL A 251 0.39 -9.15 -7.91
N SER A 252 1.38 -10.04 -8.09
CA SER A 252 1.77 -10.54 -9.40
C SER A 252 0.59 -11.24 -10.09
N ASN A 253 -0.16 -12.06 -9.35
CA ASN A 253 -1.34 -12.74 -9.84
C ASN A 253 -2.43 -11.75 -10.28
N ILE A 254 -2.71 -10.74 -9.45
CA ILE A 254 -3.72 -9.71 -9.75
C ILE A 254 -3.31 -8.86 -10.95
N VAL A 255 -2.08 -8.34 -10.96
CA VAL A 255 -1.62 -7.40 -11.99
C VAL A 255 -1.50 -8.07 -13.34
N PHE A 256 -0.89 -9.25 -13.40
CA PHE A 256 -0.62 -9.95 -14.66
C PHE A 256 -1.66 -11.00 -15.04
N ASP A 257 -2.72 -11.14 -14.23
CA ASP A 257 -3.78 -12.15 -14.43
C ASP A 257 -3.18 -13.54 -14.66
N LEU A 258 -2.29 -13.95 -13.75
CA LEU A 258 -1.55 -15.21 -13.85
C LEU A 258 -2.42 -16.45 -13.55
N GLY A 259 -3.74 -16.27 -13.42
CA GLY A 259 -4.70 -17.23 -12.91
C GLY A 259 -4.38 -18.66 -13.33
N ALA A 260 -4.38 -19.57 -12.35
CA ALA A 260 -3.93 -20.95 -12.47
C ALA A 260 -4.39 -21.59 -13.78
N SER A 261 -3.50 -21.60 -14.78
CA SER A 261 -3.73 -22.25 -16.08
C SER A 261 -3.76 -23.77 -15.97
N THR A 262 -3.81 -24.31 -14.74
CA THR A 262 -3.60 -25.72 -14.42
C THR A 262 -4.71 -26.33 -13.56
N VAL A 263 -5.66 -25.55 -13.01
CA VAL A 263 -6.78 -26.12 -12.22
C VAL A 263 -8.08 -26.03 -13.04
N PRO A 264 -8.71 -27.17 -13.38
CA PRO A 264 -10.00 -27.19 -14.05
C PRO A 264 -11.08 -26.43 -13.26
N GLN A 265 -11.83 -25.58 -13.96
CA GLN A 265 -12.88 -24.65 -13.48
C GLN A 265 -13.90 -25.25 -12.49
N PHE A 266 -14.16 -26.55 -12.56
CA PHE A 266 -15.15 -27.23 -11.71
C PHE A 266 -14.72 -27.39 -10.24
N GLN A 267 -13.44 -27.20 -9.90
CA GLN A 267 -12.91 -27.48 -8.56
C GLN A 267 -12.79 -26.29 -7.61
N LEU A 268 -12.86 -25.03 -8.09
CA LEU A 268 -12.79 -23.86 -7.20
C LEU A 268 -14.15 -23.65 -6.52
N MET A 269 -14.23 -24.03 -5.24
CA MET A 269 -15.40 -23.73 -4.43
C MET A 269 -15.51 -22.22 -4.18
N PRO A 270 -16.73 -21.64 -4.18
CA PRO A 270 -16.94 -20.27 -3.77
C PRO A 270 -16.33 -20.03 -2.37
N PRO A 271 -15.35 -19.12 -2.24
CA PRO A 271 -14.77 -18.81 -0.94
C PRO A 271 -15.78 -18.03 -0.11
N LEU A 272 -15.97 -18.39 1.16
CA LEU A 272 -16.93 -17.71 2.06
C LEU A 272 -16.25 -16.88 3.15
N SER A 273 -14.94 -17.05 3.35
CA SER A 273 -14.23 -16.52 4.53
C SER A 273 -14.30 -15.00 4.66
N LEU A 274 -14.21 -14.25 3.56
CA LEU A 274 -14.28 -12.78 3.62
C LEU A 274 -15.69 -12.32 4.02
N GLU A 275 -16.73 -12.91 3.44
CA GLU A 275 -18.11 -12.64 3.82
C GLU A 275 -18.35 -12.98 5.30
N GLU A 276 -17.91 -14.15 5.76
CA GLU A 276 -18.04 -14.58 7.16
C GLU A 276 -17.33 -13.59 8.11
N ARG A 277 -16.11 -13.16 7.78
CA ARG A 277 -15.39 -12.12 8.55
C ARG A 277 -16.18 -10.81 8.62
N ILE A 278 -16.83 -10.40 7.52
CA ILE A 278 -17.65 -9.17 7.46
C ILE A 278 -18.91 -9.31 8.31
N LEU A 279 -19.60 -10.44 8.21
CA LEU A 279 -20.82 -10.71 8.99
C LEU A 279 -20.53 -10.77 10.49
N ASN A 280 -19.34 -11.26 10.87
CA ASN A 280 -18.87 -11.36 12.25
C ASN A 280 -18.25 -10.06 12.80
N MET A 281 -18.17 -8.97 12.03
CA MET A 281 -17.64 -7.70 12.55
C MET A 281 -18.50 -7.19 13.73
N PRO A 282 -17.87 -6.75 14.84
CA PRO A 282 -18.59 -6.26 16.00
C PRO A 282 -19.34 -4.96 15.68
N THR A 283 -20.59 -4.85 16.13
CA THR A 283 -21.34 -3.59 16.12
C THR A 283 -20.77 -2.69 17.22
N ARG A 284 -20.17 -1.54 16.85
CA ARG A 284 -19.58 -0.61 17.82
C ARG A 284 -20.55 0.55 18.12
N PRO A 285 -20.99 0.74 19.37
CA PRO A 285 -21.73 1.94 19.79
C PRO A 285 -20.79 3.11 20.11
N PRO A 286 -21.21 4.40 19.99
CA PRO A 286 -22.50 4.91 19.53
C PRO A 286 -22.35 5.62 18.16
N GLY A 287 -22.48 4.87 17.08
CA GLY A 287 -22.75 5.42 15.74
C GLY A 287 -24.13 4.93 15.28
N PRO A 288 -24.70 5.48 14.19
CA PRO A 288 -25.99 4.99 13.70
C PRO A 288 -25.87 3.51 13.33
N ASP A 289 -26.41 2.64 14.20
CA ASP A 289 -26.41 1.18 14.08
C ASP A 289 -27.02 0.68 12.75
N SER A 290 -27.75 1.54 12.04
CA SER A 290 -28.35 1.28 10.72
C SER A 290 -27.33 1.09 9.59
N PHE A 291 -26.16 1.74 9.67
CA PHE A 291 -25.20 1.75 8.58
C PHE A 291 -24.47 0.41 8.41
N LEU A 292 -23.90 -0.11 9.49
CA LEU A 292 -23.26 -1.42 9.49
C LEU A 292 -24.27 -2.55 9.20
N CYS A 293 -25.51 -2.42 9.67
CA CYS A 293 -26.58 -3.35 9.32
C CYS A 293 -26.86 -3.38 7.82
N SER A 294 -26.84 -2.22 7.15
CA SER A 294 -27.01 -2.14 5.69
C SER A 294 -25.87 -2.81 4.94
N ILE A 295 -24.61 -2.62 5.39
CA ILE A 295 -23.46 -3.35 4.84
C ILE A 295 -23.64 -4.86 5.07
N LYS A 296 -23.95 -5.30 6.30
CA LYS A 296 -24.15 -6.72 6.60
C LYS A 296 -25.26 -7.34 5.75
N ALA A 297 -26.35 -6.62 5.47
CA ALA A 297 -27.42 -7.11 4.58
C ALA A 297 -26.93 -7.39 3.15
N LEU A 298 -26.08 -6.52 2.57
CA LEU A 298 -25.43 -6.79 1.28
C LEU A 298 -24.58 -8.06 1.33
N PHE A 299 -23.78 -8.23 2.39
CA PHE A 299 -22.91 -9.39 2.53
C PHE A 299 -23.66 -10.68 2.89
N GLN A 300 -24.83 -10.60 3.52
CA GLN A 300 -25.76 -11.73 3.69
C GLN A 300 -26.25 -12.22 2.32
N HIS A 301 -26.61 -11.29 1.42
CA HIS A 301 -26.98 -11.63 0.04
C HIS A 301 -25.84 -12.31 -0.72
N VAL A 302 -24.62 -11.74 -0.67
CA VAL A 302 -23.42 -12.32 -1.31
C VAL A 302 -23.16 -13.73 -0.78
N HIS A 303 -23.17 -13.90 0.55
CA HIS A 303 -22.96 -15.18 1.21
C HIS A 303 -24.00 -16.23 0.78
N GLN A 304 -25.28 -15.87 0.79
CA GLN A 304 -26.35 -16.78 0.39
C GLN A 304 -26.27 -17.15 -1.10
N THR A 305 -25.88 -16.21 -1.97
CA THR A 305 -25.67 -16.46 -3.40
C THR A 305 -24.55 -17.48 -3.63
N LYS A 306 -23.43 -17.35 -2.90
CA LYS A 306 -22.32 -18.32 -2.95
C LYS A 306 -22.76 -19.71 -2.48
N LEU A 307 -23.53 -19.81 -1.39
CA LEU A 307 -24.06 -21.08 -0.88
C LEU A 307 -25.00 -21.78 -1.88
N GLN A 308 -25.87 -21.04 -2.55
CA GLN A 308 -26.75 -21.59 -3.59
C GLN A 308 -25.98 -22.13 -4.80
N SER A 309 -24.88 -21.48 -5.18
CA SER A 309 -23.98 -21.97 -6.23
C SER A 309 -23.33 -23.29 -5.83
N MET A 310 -22.98 -23.46 -4.55
CA MET A 310 -22.42 -24.72 -4.02
C MET A 310 -23.45 -25.85 -3.98
N SER A 311 -24.69 -25.58 -3.59
CA SER A 311 -25.74 -26.60 -3.55
C SER A 311 -26.13 -27.08 -4.95
N SER A 312 -26.22 -26.16 -5.92
CA SER A 312 -26.56 -26.48 -7.31
C SER A 312 -25.55 -27.44 -7.94
N ARG A 313 -24.24 -27.26 -7.68
CA ARG A 313 -23.18 -28.19 -8.13
C ARG A 313 -23.25 -29.58 -7.50
N ARG A 314 -23.90 -29.75 -6.34
CA ARG A 314 -24.08 -31.07 -5.69
C ARG A 314 -25.31 -31.82 -6.21
N THR A 315 -26.29 -31.10 -6.77
CA THR A 315 -27.58 -31.66 -7.20
C THR A 315 -27.64 -32.10 -8.65
N ASP A 316 -26.55 -32.05 -9.41
CA ASP A 316 -26.45 -32.56 -10.80
C ASP A 316 -26.72 -34.09 -10.93
N HIS A 317 -27.06 -34.77 -9.84
CA HIS A 317 -27.51 -36.16 -9.83
C HIS A 317 -29.01 -36.38 -9.49
N TRP A 318 -29.75 -35.41 -8.95
CA TRP A 318 -31.16 -35.59 -8.62
C TRP A 318 -31.96 -34.27 -8.67
N GLY A 319 -32.77 -34.12 -9.73
CA GLY A 319 -33.99 -33.30 -9.73
C GLY A 319 -33.81 -31.79 -9.96
N GLN A 320 -34.40 -31.30 -11.06
CA GLN A 320 -34.57 -29.88 -11.39
C GLN A 320 -35.47 -29.18 -10.36
N GLY A 321 -34.88 -28.53 -9.36
CA GLY A 321 -35.52 -27.42 -8.66
C GLY A 321 -35.20 -26.12 -9.40
N THR A 322 -36.22 -25.30 -9.73
CA THR A 322 -36.00 -23.94 -10.22
C THR A 322 -35.18 -23.14 -9.20
N PRO A 323 -33.99 -22.64 -9.55
CA PRO A 323 -33.18 -21.88 -8.61
C PRO A 323 -33.91 -20.58 -8.23
N THR A 324 -34.08 -20.35 -6.93
CA THR A 324 -34.62 -19.08 -6.42
C THR A 324 -33.65 -17.97 -6.79
N ILE A 325 -34.04 -17.11 -7.73
CA ILE A 325 -33.25 -15.93 -8.11
C ILE A 325 -33.23 -14.98 -6.90
N LEU A 326 -32.05 -14.82 -6.28
CA LEU A 326 -31.85 -13.81 -5.25
C LEU A 326 -31.63 -12.46 -5.94
N THR A 327 -32.54 -11.53 -5.70
CA THR A 327 -32.36 -10.14 -6.14
C THR A 327 -31.55 -9.37 -5.12
N MET A 328 -30.54 -8.64 -5.61
CA MET A 328 -29.76 -7.69 -4.82
C MET A 328 -30.67 -6.72 -4.04
N PRO A 329 -30.39 -6.46 -2.75
CA PRO A 329 -31.11 -5.44 -1.98
C PRO A 329 -31.03 -4.06 -2.66
N PRO A 330 -32.08 -3.23 -2.62
CA PRO A 330 -31.99 -1.85 -3.12
C PRO A 330 -31.04 -1.02 -2.23
N PRO A 331 -30.46 0.06 -2.76
CA PRO A 331 -29.61 0.95 -1.97
C PRO A 331 -30.43 1.58 -0.84
N THR A 332 -29.93 1.48 0.39
CA THR A 332 -30.63 1.94 1.60
C THR A 332 -30.12 3.26 2.15
N THR A 333 -29.01 3.77 1.64
CA THR A 333 -28.34 4.98 2.12
C THR A 333 -27.49 5.63 1.02
N GLU A 334 -27.26 6.95 1.15
CA GLU A 334 -26.38 7.73 0.27
C GLU A 334 -24.92 7.78 0.78
N ASP A 335 -24.61 7.05 1.86
CA ASP A 335 -23.26 7.03 2.42
C ASP A 335 -22.20 6.52 1.41
N PRO A 336 -21.06 7.22 1.27
CA PRO A 336 -20.02 6.87 0.29
C PRO A 336 -19.40 5.48 0.44
N ILE A 337 -19.21 5.00 1.67
CA ILE A 337 -18.65 3.67 1.97
C ILE A 337 -19.65 2.59 1.57
N TYR A 338 -20.92 2.78 1.90
CA TYR A 338 -21.97 1.86 1.45
C TYR A 338 -22.12 1.86 -0.06
N GLN A 339 -22.04 3.01 -0.73
CA GLN A 339 -22.03 3.07 -2.20
C GLN A 339 -20.89 2.26 -2.81
N CYS A 340 -19.69 2.30 -2.22
CA CYS A 340 -18.58 1.43 -2.65
C CYS A 340 -18.93 -0.06 -2.47
N CYS A 341 -19.45 -0.46 -1.31
CA CYS A 341 -19.89 -1.84 -1.05
C CYS A 341 -21.00 -2.28 -2.02
N TYR A 342 -21.96 -1.41 -2.30
CA TYR A 342 -23.08 -1.66 -3.20
C TYR A 342 -22.60 -1.85 -4.65
N LEU A 343 -21.75 -0.95 -5.16
CA LEU A 343 -21.14 -1.07 -6.48
C LEU A 343 -20.31 -2.36 -6.61
N ALA A 344 -19.55 -2.71 -5.57
CA ALA A 344 -18.80 -3.96 -5.56
C ALA A 344 -19.72 -5.19 -5.55
N CYS A 345 -20.83 -5.18 -4.80
CA CYS A 345 -21.82 -6.25 -4.83
C CYS A 345 -22.50 -6.37 -6.20
N LYS A 346 -22.77 -5.24 -6.87
CA LYS A 346 -23.30 -5.21 -8.24
C LYS A 346 -22.31 -5.82 -9.24
N ILE A 347 -21.02 -5.55 -9.10
CA ILE A 347 -19.96 -6.19 -9.89
C ILE A 347 -19.95 -7.70 -9.65
N PHE A 348 -19.94 -8.13 -8.39
CA PHE A 348 -20.02 -9.54 -8.01
C PHE A 348 -21.21 -10.24 -8.67
N GLN A 349 -22.40 -9.65 -8.54
CA GLN A 349 -23.63 -10.20 -9.11
C GLN A 349 -23.53 -10.32 -10.63
N THR A 350 -23.02 -9.28 -11.29
CA THR A 350 -22.81 -9.26 -12.75
C THR A 350 -21.87 -10.39 -13.20
N ILE A 351 -20.78 -10.64 -12.46
CA ILE A 351 -19.85 -11.74 -12.76
C ILE A 351 -20.52 -13.10 -12.56
N VAL A 352 -21.27 -13.27 -11.47
CA VAL A 352 -21.94 -14.55 -11.13
C VAL A 352 -23.05 -14.89 -12.12
N ASP A 353 -23.85 -13.90 -12.54
CA ASP A 353 -24.93 -14.09 -13.51
C ASP A 353 -24.39 -14.36 -14.92
N GLY A 354 -23.12 -14.00 -15.18
CA GLY A 354 -22.41 -14.34 -16.40
C GLY A 354 -22.78 -13.50 -17.63
N GLY A 355 -23.37 -12.32 -17.45
CA GLY A 355 -23.73 -11.45 -18.57
C GLY A 355 -24.83 -10.44 -18.26
N ALA A 356 -24.79 -9.27 -18.90
CA ALA A 356 -25.92 -8.35 -18.99
C ALA A 356 -26.61 -8.51 -20.35
N SER A 357 -27.94 -8.51 -20.39
CA SER A 357 -28.70 -8.54 -21.64
C SER A 357 -28.53 -7.21 -22.39
N GLY A 358 -27.73 -7.18 -23.46
CA GLY A 358 -27.76 -6.12 -24.48
C GLY A 358 -26.52 -5.21 -24.63
N CYS A 359 -25.51 -5.30 -23.76
CA CYS A 359 -24.20 -4.63 -23.95
C CYS A 359 -23.06 -5.65 -23.84
N SER A 360 -21.87 -5.34 -24.39
CA SER A 360 -20.70 -6.20 -24.21
C SER A 360 -20.44 -6.38 -22.72
N PHE A 361 -20.48 -7.64 -22.25
CA PHE A 361 -20.27 -7.98 -20.84
C PHE A 361 -18.97 -7.39 -20.28
N VAL A 362 -17.91 -7.37 -21.09
CA VAL A 362 -16.61 -6.75 -20.77
C VAL A 362 -16.76 -5.26 -20.51
N GLU A 363 -17.33 -4.53 -21.45
CA GLU A 363 -17.42 -3.06 -21.40
C GLU A 363 -18.24 -2.62 -20.19
N TYR A 364 -19.31 -3.35 -19.89
CA TYR A 364 -20.15 -3.09 -18.73
C TYR A 364 -19.43 -3.35 -17.41
N LEU A 365 -18.72 -4.48 -17.28
CA LEU A 365 -17.92 -4.76 -16.09
C LEU A 365 -16.80 -3.74 -15.89
N ASP A 366 -16.10 -3.36 -16.96
CA ASP A 366 -15.05 -2.35 -16.90
C ASP A 366 -15.61 -0.96 -16.53
N ALA A 367 -16.83 -0.63 -16.99
CA ALA A 367 -17.53 0.60 -16.59
C ALA A 367 -17.89 0.57 -15.10
N LEU A 368 -18.44 -0.53 -14.59
CA LEU A 368 -18.73 -0.68 -13.16
C LEU A 368 -17.46 -0.62 -12.31
N ALA A 369 -16.37 -1.25 -12.74
CA ALA A 369 -15.08 -1.20 -12.05
C ALA A 369 -14.52 0.23 -12.01
N ARG A 370 -14.63 1.01 -13.10
CA ARG A 370 -14.26 2.44 -13.07
C ARG A 370 -15.12 3.25 -12.10
N SER A 371 -16.44 3.03 -12.10
CA SER A 371 -17.34 3.70 -11.15
C SER A 371 -17.00 3.36 -9.69
N LEU A 372 -16.69 2.09 -9.39
CA LEU A 372 -16.25 1.68 -8.06
C LEU A 372 -14.91 2.33 -7.68
N ARG A 373 -13.95 2.36 -8.59
CA ARG A 373 -12.65 3.02 -8.38
C ARG A 373 -12.84 4.50 -8.02
N ASP A 374 -13.65 5.20 -8.80
CA ASP A 374 -13.90 6.63 -8.61
C ASP A 374 -14.64 6.89 -7.30
N ALA A 375 -15.63 6.06 -6.94
CA ALA A 375 -16.30 6.12 -5.64
C ALA A 375 -15.32 5.87 -4.47
N LEU A 376 -14.49 4.83 -4.56
CA LEU A 376 -13.47 4.55 -3.55
C LEU A 376 -12.47 5.70 -3.43
N ALA A 377 -12.08 6.36 -4.52
CA ALA A 377 -11.15 7.49 -4.50
C ALA A 377 -11.70 8.70 -3.70
N LEU A 378 -13.02 8.84 -3.59
CA LEU A 378 -13.68 9.90 -2.82
C LEU A 378 -13.84 9.58 -1.33
N THR A 379 -13.45 8.38 -0.89
CA THR A 379 -13.53 7.97 0.52
C THR A 379 -12.20 8.13 1.25
N GLU A 380 -12.26 8.37 2.56
CA GLU A 380 -11.09 8.48 3.42
C GLU A 380 -10.54 7.09 3.79
N GLU A 381 -9.25 6.85 3.52
CA GLU A 381 -8.59 5.57 3.82
C GLU A 381 -8.61 5.23 5.31
N GLU A 382 -8.48 6.24 6.19
CA GLU A 382 -8.49 6.06 7.64
C GLU A 382 -9.80 5.46 8.14
N VAL A 383 -10.94 5.87 7.57
CA VAL A 383 -12.26 5.35 7.95
C VAL A 383 -12.37 3.87 7.60
N TRP A 384 -11.92 3.47 6.41
CA TRP A 384 -11.87 2.05 6.02
C TRP A 384 -11.01 1.24 6.96
N LEU A 385 -9.78 1.68 7.21
CA LEU A 385 -8.84 0.93 8.01
C LEU A 385 -9.28 0.78 9.48
N ARG A 386 -9.97 1.79 10.04
CA ARG A 386 -10.45 1.76 11.43
C ARG A 386 -11.78 1.03 11.61
N HIS A 387 -12.68 1.12 10.64
CA HIS A 387 -14.08 0.71 10.84
C HIS A 387 -14.52 -0.42 9.90
N PHE A 388 -13.98 -0.48 8.68
CA PHE A 388 -14.45 -1.41 7.65
C PHE A 388 -13.29 -2.04 6.84
N PRO A 389 -12.26 -2.62 7.48
CA PRO A 389 -11.09 -3.11 6.76
C PRO A 389 -11.45 -4.29 5.84
N VAL A 390 -12.21 -5.28 6.34
CA VAL A 390 -12.56 -6.44 5.52
C VAL A 390 -13.48 -6.07 4.34
N PRO A 391 -14.54 -5.26 4.50
CA PRO A 391 -15.31 -4.74 3.35
C PRO A 391 -14.47 -3.96 2.34
N HIS A 392 -13.49 -3.16 2.81
CA HIS A 392 -12.58 -2.43 1.93
C HIS A 392 -11.79 -3.36 1.02
N THR A 393 -11.22 -4.42 1.60
CA THR A 393 -10.47 -5.45 0.88
C THR A 393 -11.38 -6.14 -0.12
N TRP A 394 -12.55 -6.58 0.32
CA TRP A 394 -13.50 -7.26 -0.54
C TRP A 394 -13.90 -6.41 -1.74
N ALA A 395 -14.26 -5.14 -1.52
CA ALA A 395 -14.65 -4.22 -2.58
C ALA A 395 -13.52 -4.00 -3.59
N CYS A 396 -12.30 -3.73 -3.11
CA CYS A 396 -11.15 -3.51 -3.98
C CYS A 396 -10.83 -4.75 -4.82
N ILE A 397 -10.83 -5.94 -4.22
CA ILE A 397 -10.46 -7.17 -4.93
C ILE A 397 -11.54 -7.60 -5.92
N THR A 398 -12.83 -7.36 -5.60
CA THR A 398 -13.93 -7.52 -6.56
C THR A 398 -13.76 -6.59 -7.77
N GLY A 399 -13.39 -5.32 -7.55
CA GLY A 399 -13.08 -4.37 -8.62
C GLY A 399 -11.87 -4.80 -9.47
N ALA A 400 -10.81 -5.31 -8.83
CA ALA A 400 -9.66 -5.86 -9.54
C ALA A 400 -10.04 -7.08 -10.39
N ALA A 401 -10.85 -8.00 -9.87
CA ALA A 401 -11.29 -9.19 -10.60
C ALA A 401 -12.12 -8.83 -11.85
N ALA A 402 -12.93 -7.77 -11.78
CA ALA A 402 -13.73 -7.28 -12.90
C ALA A 402 -12.90 -6.62 -14.03
N SER A 403 -11.79 -5.97 -13.67
CA SER A 403 -11.07 -5.06 -14.57
C SER A 403 -10.23 -5.77 -15.63
N SER A 404 -10.37 -5.37 -16.90
CA SER A 404 -9.53 -5.81 -18.02
C SER A 404 -8.15 -5.14 -18.01
N ASP A 405 -8.09 -3.89 -17.57
CA ASP A 405 -6.87 -3.07 -17.54
C ASP A 405 -5.98 -3.42 -16.32
N SER A 406 -4.71 -3.74 -16.57
CA SER A 406 -3.74 -4.07 -15.52
C SER A 406 -3.42 -2.91 -14.58
N GLN A 407 -3.46 -1.66 -15.05
CA GLN A 407 -3.25 -0.47 -14.22
C GLN A 407 -4.43 -0.27 -13.25
N ILE A 408 -5.65 -0.52 -13.71
CA ILE A 408 -6.84 -0.48 -12.83
C ILE A 408 -6.77 -1.59 -11.78
N ARG A 409 -6.40 -2.82 -12.17
CA ARG A 409 -6.16 -3.93 -11.21
C ARG A 409 -5.11 -3.58 -10.17
N THR A 410 -4.01 -2.97 -10.63
CA THR A 410 -2.94 -2.48 -9.77
C THR A 410 -3.49 -1.47 -8.77
N TRP A 411 -4.20 -0.44 -9.23
CA TRP A 411 -4.78 0.58 -8.36
C TRP A 411 -5.65 -0.03 -7.26
N PHE A 412 -6.52 -0.98 -7.60
CA PHE A 412 -7.39 -1.63 -6.62
C PHE A 412 -6.61 -2.40 -5.55
N TYR A 413 -5.58 -3.16 -5.94
CA TYR A 413 -4.75 -3.85 -4.96
C TYR A 413 -4.11 -2.86 -3.98
N PHE A 414 -3.52 -1.77 -4.49
CA PHE A 414 -2.85 -0.79 -3.66
C PHE A 414 -3.80 0.01 -2.79
N ARG A 415 -5.03 0.26 -3.27
CA ARG A 415 -6.07 0.90 -2.47
C ARG A 415 -6.33 0.14 -1.17
N GLN A 416 -6.32 -1.20 -1.18
CA GLN A 416 -6.49 -2.01 0.04
C GLN A 416 -5.19 -2.48 0.70
N ALA A 417 -4.01 -2.23 0.13
CA ALA A 417 -2.76 -2.84 0.60
C ALA A 417 -2.44 -2.53 2.08
N SER A 418 -2.82 -1.35 2.57
CA SER A 418 -2.73 -0.99 3.99
C SER A 418 -3.58 -1.91 4.86
N THR A 419 -4.78 -2.27 4.42
CA THR A 419 -5.64 -3.23 5.10
C THR A 419 -5.01 -4.61 5.17
N ALA A 420 -4.51 -5.12 4.04
CA ALA A 420 -3.82 -6.41 4.01
C ALA A 420 -2.63 -6.44 5.00
N ARG A 421 -1.87 -5.35 5.10
CA ARG A 421 -0.75 -5.26 6.04
C ARG A 421 -1.17 -5.24 7.52
N ILE A 422 -2.31 -4.63 7.84
CA ILE A 422 -2.85 -4.58 9.22
C ILE A 422 -3.46 -5.93 9.62
N LEU A 423 -4.18 -6.58 8.72
CA LEU A 423 -4.89 -7.83 9.00
C LEU A 423 -4.02 -9.08 8.82
N ASN A 424 -2.89 -8.98 8.12
CA ASN A 424 -1.91 -10.05 8.03
C ASN A 424 -1.08 -10.12 9.31
N ILE A 425 -1.36 -11.16 10.10
CA ILE A 425 -0.77 -11.42 11.41
C ILE A 425 0.27 -12.55 11.26
N ASP A 426 1.35 -12.47 12.02
CA ASP A 426 2.43 -13.46 11.97
C ASP A 426 1.96 -14.90 12.10
N GLY A 427 2.41 -15.74 11.17
CA GLY A 427 2.08 -17.16 11.14
C GLY A 427 0.63 -17.46 10.74
N ASP A 428 -0.22 -16.44 10.59
CA ASP A 428 -1.60 -16.56 10.12
C ASP A 428 -1.77 -15.84 8.79
N TYR A 429 -1.56 -16.59 7.71
CA TYR A 429 -1.73 -16.11 6.34
C TYR A 429 -3.18 -16.22 5.84
N THR A 430 -4.13 -16.66 6.69
CA THR A 430 -5.50 -16.94 6.25
C THR A 430 -6.16 -15.74 5.60
N PHE A 431 -5.91 -14.52 6.08
CA PHE A 431 -6.47 -13.32 5.47
C PHE A 431 -5.92 -13.08 4.04
N LEU A 432 -4.64 -13.35 3.80
CA LEU A 432 -4.04 -13.24 2.47
C LEU A 432 -4.53 -14.36 1.54
N ASP A 433 -4.72 -15.57 2.07
CA ASP A 433 -5.31 -16.69 1.34
C ASP A 433 -6.78 -16.42 0.97
N ASP A 434 -7.56 -15.85 1.88
CA ASP A 434 -8.95 -15.45 1.66
C ASP A 434 -9.05 -14.39 0.55
N LEU A 435 -8.14 -13.41 0.57
CA LEU A 435 -8.01 -12.37 -0.46
C LEU A 435 -7.69 -12.99 -1.83
N SER A 436 -6.67 -13.84 -1.90
CA SER A 436 -6.27 -14.50 -3.15
C SER A 436 -7.39 -15.37 -3.69
N SER A 437 -8.01 -16.18 -2.84
CA SER A 437 -9.09 -17.10 -3.20
C SER A 437 -10.29 -16.35 -3.77
N HIS A 438 -10.65 -15.21 -3.17
CA HIS A 438 -11.73 -14.36 -3.67
C HIS A 438 -11.43 -13.79 -5.07
N PHE A 439 -10.20 -13.28 -5.28
CA PHE A 439 -9.77 -12.83 -6.60
C PHE A 439 -9.82 -13.96 -7.62
N ASP A 440 -9.18 -15.09 -7.31
CA ASP A 440 -9.04 -16.23 -8.23
C ASP A 440 -10.39 -16.80 -8.65
N TRP A 441 -11.32 -16.91 -7.70
CA TRP A 441 -12.67 -17.41 -7.95
C TRP A 441 -13.49 -16.44 -8.83
N LEU A 442 -13.52 -15.13 -8.50
CA LEU A 442 -14.23 -14.16 -9.34
C LEU A 442 -13.61 -14.04 -10.74
N ARG A 443 -12.29 -14.07 -10.82
CA ARG A 443 -11.57 -13.95 -12.09
C ARG A 443 -11.78 -15.18 -12.97
N SER A 444 -11.93 -16.38 -12.40
CA SER A 444 -12.28 -17.58 -13.17
C SER A 444 -13.69 -17.45 -13.76
N LEU A 445 -14.69 -17.06 -12.96
CA LEU A 445 -16.06 -16.85 -13.45
C LEU A 445 -16.12 -15.81 -14.56
N ARG A 446 -15.38 -14.71 -14.43
CA ARG A 446 -15.27 -13.69 -15.48
C ARG A 446 -14.70 -14.29 -16.77
N ARG A 447 -13.63 -15.10 -16.71
CA ARG A 447 -13.06 -15.75 -17.92
C ARG A 447 -14.07 -16.71 -18.56
N ASP A 448 -14.83 -17.44 -17.77
CA ASP A 448 -15.82 -18.40 -18.26
C ASP A 448 -17.01 -17.71 -18.93
N ALA A 449 -17.44 -16.56 -18.41
CA ALA A 449 -18.44 -15.73 -19.05
C ALA A 449 -17.95 -15.20 -20.41
N LEU A 450 -16.69 -14.79 -20.52
CA LEU A 450 -16.10 -14.34 -21.80
C LEU A 450 -16.02 -15.45 -22.84
N GLN A 451 -15.59 -16.65 -22.45
CA GLN A 451 -15.55 -17.80 -23.36
C GLN A 451 -16.92 -18.22 -23.87
N ARG A 452 -18.00 -17.95 -23.10
CA ARG A 452 -19.38 -18.21 -23.53
C ARG A 452 -19.87 -17.13 -24.49
N ASP A 453 -19.55 -15.87 -24.21
CA ASP A 453 -19.90 -14.72 -25.06
C ASP A 453 -19.23 -14.84 -26.44
N GLU A 454 -17.94 -15.21 -26.50
CA GLU A 454 -17.20 -15.46 -27.74
C GLU A 454 -17.76 -16.62 -28.58
N LYS A 455 -18.43 -17.60 -27.97
CA LYS A 455 -19.06 -18.73 -28.67
C LYS A 455 -20.49 -18.43 -29.16
N ALA A 456 -21.11 -17.37 -28.63
CA ALA A 456 -22.47 -16.97 -28.97
C ALA A 456 -22.54 -16.00 -30.16
N VAL A 457 -21.41 -15.37 -30.51
CA VAL A 457 -21.17 -14.55 -31.71
C VAL A 457 -20.67 -15.43 -32.85
#